data_AF-A0A7Y8CJI9-F1
#
_entry.id   AF-A0A7Y8CJI9-F1
#
_cell.length_a   1.000
_cell.length_b   1.000
_cell.length_c   1.000
_cell.angle_alpha   90.00
_cell.angle_beta   90.00
_cell.angle_gamma   90.00
#
_symmetry.space_group_name_H-M   'P 1'
#
loop_
_entity.id
_entity.type
_entity.pdbx_description
1 polymer ?
#
loop_
_entity_poly.entity_id
_entity_poly.type
_entity_poly.pdbx_seq_one_letter_code
_entity_poly.pdbx_strand_id
1 'polypeptide(L)'
;MTPLALRPVSRALADASRLLGRGRWLEYPLRGAMARLSLSPLIEADRLASDDHAWTTLDSAQGPLHLTHADAVLSLFGEVPVVTGGPLQGWYWQYVNQHLSPPLAALLAPLEPWAQADNDHAGHFACRLAVHGADESVHARLACDAQTLVRLLDALPWQAIEQPLPEDWPLPIPLLLGELSLTLNELRSLRPGDVLLPGRAYFDCAGHGVMHLATQTWRVATGVANDTLFVQLNHEETLHDGQ
;
A
#
# COMPACT_ATOMS: atom_id res chain seq x y z
N MET A 1 -27.32 -8.09 -20.42
CA MET A 1 -26.20 -7.92 -19.48
C MET A 1 -25.70 -6.50 -19.64
N THR A 2 -25.94 -5.64 -18.66
CA THR A 2 -25.50 -4.24 -18.70
C THR A 2 -24.00 -4.21 -18.38
N PRO A 3 -23.13 -3.67 -19.25
CA PRO A 3 -21.70 -3.62 -18.98
C PRO A 3 -21.44 -2.76 -17.74
N LEU A 4 -20.50 -3.20 -16.90
CA LEU A 4 -20.04 -2.44 -15.74
C LEU A 4 -19.43 -1.12 -16.22
N ALA A 5 -20.11 -0.01 -15.98
CA ALA A 5 -19.61 1.32 -16.27
C ALA A 5 -18.63 1.73 -15.15
N LEU A 6 -17.36 1.37 -15.32
CA LEU A 6 -16.31 1.80 -14.42
C LEU A 6 -16.00 3.28 -14.64
N ARG A 7 -15.84 4.03 -13.54
CA ARG A 7 -15.40 5.43 -13.60
C ARG A 7 -14.03 5.49 -14.31
N PRO A 8 -13.85 6.36 -15.32
CA PRO A 8 -12.53 6.55 -15.91
C PRO A 8 -11.58 7.12 -14.86
N VAL A 9 -10.43 6.47 -14.68
CA VAL A 9 -9.37 6.89 -13.78
C VAL A 9 -8.19 7.36 -14.63
N SER A 10 -7.71 8.58 -14.36
CA SER A 10 -6.52 9.09 -15.04
C SER A 10 -5.28 8.29 -14.64
N ARG A 11 -4.30 8.20 -15.54
CA ARG A 11 -3.03 7.50 -15.26
C ARG A 11 -2.33 8.06 -14.02
N ALA A 12 -2.27 9.39 -13.88
CA ALA A 12 -1.67 10.04 -12.73
C ALA A 12 -2.35 9.64 -11.41
N LEU A 13 -3.68 9.56 -11.37
CA LEU A 13 -4.41 9.13 -10.18
C LEU A 13 -4.15 7.66 -9.85
N ALA A 14 -4.08 6.80 -10.88
CA ALA A 14 -3.74 5.39 -10.70
C ALA A 14 -2.32 5.20 -10.15
N ASP A 15 -1.34 5.95 -10.68
CA ASP A 15 0.05 5.88 -10.23
C ASP A 15 0.20 6.44 -8.81
N ALA A 16 -0.42 7.59 -8.50
CA ALA A 16 -0.46 8.14 -7.14
C ALA A 16 -1.09 7.17 -6.12
N SER A 17 -2.21 6.54 -6.48
CA SER A 17 -2.88 5.54 -5.63
C SER A 17 -1.99 4.31 -5.40
N ARG A 18 -1.30 3.84 -6.45
CA ARG A 18 -0.39 2.68 -6.36
C ARG A 18 0.84 3.00 -5.50
N LEU A 19 1.42 4.18 -5.67
CA LEU A 19 2.57 4.62 -4.88
C LEU A 19 2.21 4.79 -3.41
N LEU A 20 1.09 5.43 -3.10
CA LEU A 20 0.61 5.58 -1.73
C LEU A 20 0.30 4.21 -1.11
N GLY A 21 -0.36 3.32 -1.86
CA GLY A 21 -0.69 1.97 -1.39
C GLY A 21 -1.52 2.02 -0.11
N ARG A 22 -1.07 1.31 0.93
CA ARG A 22 -1.67 1.39 2.29
C ARG A 22 -1.22 2.63 3.08
N GLY A 23 -0.18 3.29 2.59
CA GLY A 23 0.44 4.44 3.19
C GLY A 23 1.96 4.35 3.13
N ARG A 24 2.57 5.50 3.34
CA ARG A 24 4.00 5.74 3.28
C ARG A 24 4.43 6.49 4.53
N TRP A 25 5.63 6.23 5.02
CA TRP A 25 6.19 6.99 6.14
C TRP A 25 7.66 7.32 5.91
N LEU A 26 8.10 8.40 6.54
CA LEU A 26 9.51 8.78 6.61
C LEU A 26 9.84 9.25 8.02
N GLU A 27 11.08 9.07 8.41
CA GLU A 27 11.63 9.63 9.66
C GLU A 27 12.52 10.82 9.37
N TYR A 28 12.52 11.77 10.29
CA TYR A 28 13.33 12.99 10.21
C TYR A 28 13.71 13.48 11.60
N PRO A 29 14.86 14.17 11.76
CA PRO A 29 15.26 14.74 13.04
C PRO A 29 14.37 15.93 13.41
N LEU A 30 13.94 16.00 14.66
CA LEU A 30 13.17 17.10 15.24
C LEU A 30 13.56 17.29 16.71
N ARG A 31 14.07 18.47 17.09
CA ARG A 31 14.39 18.84 18.47
C ARG A 31 15.24 17.81 19.23
N GLY A 32 16.18 17.17 18.53
CA GLY A 32 17.07 16.15 19.09
C GLY A 32 16.48 14.74 19.20
N ALA A 33 15.25 14.51 18.74
CA ALA A 33 14.61 13.20 18.60
C ALA A 33 14.32 12.86 17.13
N MET A 34 13.86 11.64 16.86
CA MET A 34 13.31 11.26 15.56
C MET A 34 11.80 11.45 15.56
N ALA A 35 11.30 12.21 14.60
CA ALA A 35 9.88 12.32 14.31
C ALA A 35 9.53 11.48 13.08
N ARG A 36 8.26 11.07 12.98
CA ARG A 36 7.73 10.29 11.86
C ARG A 36 6.60 11.05 11.19
N LEU A 37 6.74 11.27 9.89
CA LEU A 37 5.67 11.74 9.00
C LEU A 37 5.10 10.54 8.25
N SER A 38 3.78 10.44 8.20
CA SER A 38 3.08 9.38 7.46
C SER A 38 1.95 9.95 6.62
N LEU A 39 1.78 9.35 5.43
CA LEU A 39 0.68 9.58 4.51
C LEU A 39 -0.06 8.27 4.32
N SER A 40 -1.38 8.27 4.41
CA SER A 40 -2.20 7.07 4.20
C SER A 40 -3.49 7.39 3.46
N PRO A 41 -4.10 6.43 2.74
CA PRO A 41 -5.38 6.66 2.09
C PRO A 41 -6.44 7.10 3.09
N LEU A 42 -7.31 8.02 2.68
CA LEU A 42 -8.50 8.33 3.47
C LEU A 42 -9.39 7.08 3.55
N ILE A 43 -9.79 6.72 4.77
CA ILE A 43 -10.83 5.72 4.98
C ILE A 43 -12.22 6.38 4.94
N GLU A 44 -13.27 5.58 4.79
CA GLU A 44 -14.65 6.09 4.66
C GLU A 44 -15.07 6.96 5.85
N ALA A 45 -14.62 6.60 7.07
CA ALA A 45 -14.83 7.40 8.27
C ALA A 45 -14.21 8.81 8.17
N ASP A 46 -13.07 8.96 7.48
CA ASP A 46 -12.46 10.28 7.27
C ASP A 46 -13.31 11.11 6.31
N ARG A 47 -13.84 10.51 5.26
CA ARG A 47 -14.67 11.24 4.27
C ARG A 47 -15.97 11.79 4.85
N LEU A 48 -16.48 11.14 5.89
CA LEU A 48 -17.74 11.51 6.55
C LEU A 48 -17.56 12.55 7.66
N ALA A 49 -16.33 12.76 8.15
CA ALA A 49 -16.06 13.80 9.13
C ALA A 49 -16.07 15.17 8.43
N SER A 50 -16.97 16.05 8.90
CA SER A 50 -17.03 17.46 8.52
C SER A 50 -15.66 18.10 8.69
N ASP A 51 -15.14 18.73 7.63
CA ASP A 51 -13.96 19.59 7.74
C ASP A 51 -14.37 20.88 8.48
N ASP A 52 -14.45 20.83 9.81
CA ASP A 52 -14.62 22.03 10.64
C ASP A 52 -13.40 22.96 10.57
N HIS A 53 -12.28 22.47 10.02
CA HIS A 53 -11.02 23.20 9.92
C HIS A 53 -10.78 23.70 8.50
N ALA A 54 -10.46 24.99 8.39
CA ALA A 54 -10.14 25.62 7.12
C ALA A 54 -8.89 25.01 6.49
N TRP A 55 -8.97 24.66 5.20
CA TRP A 55 -7.83 24.26 4.40
C TRP A 55 -6.89 25.46 4.21
N THR A 56 -5.60 25.25 4.49
CA THR A 56 -4.55 26.22 4.18
C THR A 56 -3.82 25.76 2.93
N THR A 57 -3.82 26.61 1.90
CA THR A 57 -3.08 26.36 0.66
C THR A 57 -1.66 26.90 0.76
N LEU A 58 -0.70 26.05 0.44
CA LEU A 58 0.72 26.33 0.43
C LEU A 58 1.30 25.95 -0.93
N ASP A 59 2.06 26.84 -1.53
CA ASP A 59 2.98 26.44 -2.60
C ASP A 59 4.19 25.76 -2.00
N SER A 60 4.64 24.69 -2.65
CA SER A 60 5.84 23.94 -2.30
C SER A 60 6.68 23.66 -3.54
N ALA A 61 7.93 23.22 -3.35
CA ALA A 61 8.77 22.77 -4.47
C ALA A 61 8.14 21.63 -5.29
N GLN A 62 7.25 20.83 -4.70
CA GLN A 62 6.56 19.73 -5.40
C GLN A 62 5.25 20.17 -6.05
N GLY A 63 4.80 21.41 -5.88
CA GLY A 63 3.51 21.91 -6.31
C GLY A 63 2.59 22.31 -5.14
N PRO A 64 1.36 22.77 -5.43
CA PRO A 64 0.43 23.22 -4.39
C PRO A 64 0.00 22.08 -3.45
N LEU A 65 -0.01 22.39 -2.16
CA LEU A 65 -0.43 21.51 -1.07
C LEU A 65 -1.53 22.19 -0.27
N HIS A 66 -2.59 21.46 0.02
CA HIS A 66 -3.66 21.91 0.89
C HIS A 66 -3.62 21.09 2.16
N LEU A 67 -3.55 21.77 3.31
CA LEU A 67 -3.44 21.13 4.62
C LEU A 67 -4.58 21.57 5.53
N THR A 68 -5.19 20.62 6.23
CA THR A 68 -5.94 20.94 7.46
C THR A 68 -4.96 20.99 8.64
N HIS A 69 -5.25 21.80 9.66
CA HIS A 69 -4.37 21.98 10.83
C HIS A 69 -2.92 22.36 10.45
N ALA A 70 -2.78 23.24 9.45
CA ALA A 70 -1.48 23.56 8.86
C ALA A 70 -0.50 24.18 9.87
N ASP A 71 -0.99 24.99 10.81
CA ASP A 71 -0.22 25.53 11.93
C ASP A 71 0.44 24.43 12.77
N ALA A 72 -0.34 23.45 13.22
CA ALA A 72 0.14 22.33 14.01
C ALA A 72 1.07 21.41 13.21
N VAL A 73 0.73 21.10 11.95
CA VAL A 73 1.56 20.26 11.07
C VAL A 73 2.92 20.91 10.81
N LEU A 74 2.93 22.17 10.40
CA LEU A 74 4.17 22.88 10.08
C LEU A 74 5.03 23.13 11.33
N SER A 75 4.41 23.32 12.51
CA SER A 75 5.13 23.41 13.79
C SER A 75 5.89 22.13 14.14
N LEU A 76 5.42 20.96 13.66
CA LEU A 76 6.11 19.67 13.83
C LEU A 76 7.11 19.37 12.71
N PHE A 77 7.15 20.15 11.64
CA PHE A 77 8.13 19.99 10.57
C PHE A 77 9.47 20.65 10.88
N GLY A 78 9.53 21.48 11.93
CA GLY A 78 10.73 22.24 12.26
C GLY A 78 10.82 22.63 13.73
N GLU A 79 11.83 23.44 14.01
CA GLU A 79 12.18 23.83 15.39
C GLU A 79 11.32 24.96 15.95
N VAL A 80 10.51 25.60 15.11
CA VAL A 80 9.78 26.83 15.45
C VAL A 80 8.27 26.64 15.30
N PRO A 81 7.45 27.25 16.18
CA PRO A 81 6.00 27.23 16.03
C PRO A 81 5.59 28.03 14.78
N VAL A 82 4.64 27.47 14.04
CA VAL A 82 4.10 28.06 12.81
C VAL A 82 2.65 28.49 13.02
N VAL A 83 2.34 29.70 12.56
CA VAL A 83 1.01 30.30 12.61
C VAL A 83 0.64 30.69 11.18
N THR A 84 -0.41 30.08 10.66
CA THR A 84 -0.91 30.33 9.30
C THR A 84 -2.00 31.40 9.26
N GLY A 85 -2.55 31.77 10.42
CA GLY A 85 -3.54 32.83 10.55
C GLY A 85 -2.91 34.23 10.60
N GLY A 86 -3.57 35.20 9.97
CA GLY A 86 -3.17 36.60 10.00
C GLY A 86 -2.58 37.10 8.67
N PRO A 87 -2.00 38.31 8.65
CA PRO A 87 -1.45 38.90 7.42
C PRO A 87 -0.24 38.10 6.93
N LEU A 88 -0.22 37.81 5.63
CA LEU A 88 0.89 37.08 5.00
C LEU A 88 2.12 37.99 4.93
N GLN A 89 3.19 37.60 5.63
CA GLN A 89 4.45 38.35 5.65
C GLN A 89 5.57 37.49 5.07
N GLY A 90 6.20 37.92 3.98
CA GLY A 90 7.22 37.13 3.28
C GLY A 90 8.42 36.75 4.15
N TRP A 91 8.88 37.66 5.02
CA TRP A 91 10.00 37.38 5.94
C TRP A 91 9.69 36.24 6.92
N TYR A 92 8.42 36.10 7.32
CA TYR A 92 7.99 35.07 8.26
C TYR A 92 8.13 33.69 7.61
N TRP A 93 7.70 33.55 6.36
CA TRP A 93 7.83 32.29 5.64
C TRP A 93 9.27 31.97 5.25
N GLN A 94 10.10 32.98 4.97
CA GLN A 94 11.54 32.76 4.85
C GLN A 94 12.14 32.20 6.15
N TYR A 95 11.74 32.73 7.31
CA TYR A 95 12.17 32.22 8.62
C TYR A 95 11.69 30.78 8.85
N VAL A 96 10.41 30.48 8.60
CA VAL A 96 9.86 29.12 8.72
C VAL A 96 10.65 28.14 7.84
N ASN A 97 10.90 28.48 6.57
CA ASN A 97 11.65 27.62 5.65
C ASN A 97 13.09 27.32 6.12
N GLN A 98 13.76 28.28 6.76
CA GLN A 98 15.11 28.10 7.30
C GLN A 98 15.14 27.20 8.54
N HIS A 99 14.01 27.04 9.23
CA HIS A 99 13.88 26.27 10.45
C HIS A 99 13.18 24.91 10.27
N LEU A 100 12.84 24.54 9.03
CA LEU A 100 12.39 23.18 8.70
C LEU A 100 13.51 22.17 8.93
N SER A 101 13.13 20.97 9.37
CA SER A 101 14.06 19.84 9.43
C SER A 101 14.66 19.57 8.03
N PRO A 102 15.97 19.27 7.90
CA PRO A 102 16.63 19.21 6.60
C PRO A 102 15.96 18.32 5.54
N PRO A 103 15.47 17.09 5.87
CA PRO A 103 14.75 16.27 4.88
C PRO A 103 13.45 16.94 4.40
N LEU A 104 12.71 17.58 5.32
CA LEU A 104 11.46 18.26 4.99
C LEU A 104 11.69 19.57 4.24
N ALA A 105 12.77 20.29 4.54
CA ALA A 105 13.19 21.45 3.76
C ALA A 105 13.50 21.04 2.32
N ALA A 106 14.26 19.95 2.11
CA ALA A 106 14.56 19.43 0.77
C ALA A 106 13.30 18.97 0.01
N LEU A 107 12.30 18.48 0.74
CA LEU A 107 11.04 18.01 0.16
C LEU A 107 10.10 19.16 -0.21
N LEU A 108 9.90 20.12 0.69
CA LEU A 108 8.79 21.07 0.66
C LEU A 108 9.21 22.51 0.36
N ALA A 109 10.42 22.92 0.74
CA ALA A 109 10.82 24.32 0.65
C ALA A 109 11.08 24.75 -0.82
N PRO A 110 10.72 25.99 -1.19
CA PRO A 110 10.09 27.01 -0.35
C PRO A 110 8.60 26.72 -0.14
N LEU A 111 8.16 26.82 1.12
CA LEU A 111 6.77 26.86 1.51
C LEU A 111 6.29 28.30 1.57
N GLU A 112 5.28 28.64 0.76
CA GLU A 112 4.68 29.96 0.73
C GLU A 112 3.15 29.86 0.82
N PRO A 113 2.49 30.69 1.64
CA PRO A 113 1.04 30.68 1.75
C PRO A 113 0.42 31.32 0.52
N TRP A 114 -0.58 30.65 -0.05
CA TRP A 114 -1.30 31.20 -1.19
C TRP A 114 -2.53 31.98 -0.72
N ALA A 115 -2.58 33.28 -1.05
CA ALA A 115 -3.61 34.20 -0.56
C ALA A 115 -5.02 33.93 -1.13
N GLN A 116 -5.12 33.27 -2.28
CA GLN A 116 -6.39 32.98 -2.93
C GLN A 116 -6.80 31.54 -2.62
N ALA A 117 -7.58 31.37 -1.55
CA ALA A 117 -8.18 30.08 -1.22
C ALA A 117 -9.12 29.65 -2.35
N ASP A 118 -8.59 28.90 -3.32
CA ASP A 118 -9.43 28.16 -4.24
C ASP A 118 -9.97 26.98 -3.46
N ASN A 119 -11.22 27.13 -3.00
CA ASN A 119 -11.88 26.09 -2.23
C ASN A 119 -12.32 24.92 -3.12
N ASP A 120 -12.15 25.04 -4.44
CA ASP A 120 -12.45 23.97 -5.37
C ASP A 120 -11.32 22.94 -5.42
N HIS A 121 -11.34 22.03 -4.44
CA HIS A 121 -10.47 20.86 -4.41
C HIS A 121 -11.07 19.70 -5.24
N ALA A 122 -12.10 19.95 -6.06
CA ALA A 122 -12.74 18.90 -6.85
C ALA A 122 -11.74 18.28 -7.84
N GLY A 123 -11.45 17.00 -7.63
CA GLY A 123 -10.50 16.25 -8.46
C GLY A 123 -9.08 16.17 -7.89
N HIS A 124 -8.80 16.81 -6.75
CA HIS A 124 -7.56 16.60 -6.01
C HIS A 124 -7.52 15.21 -5.37
N PHE A 125 -6.31 14.68 -5.25
CA PHE A 125 -6.05 13.49 -4.45
C PHE A 125 -5.94 13.90 -2.98
N ALA A 126 -6.72 13.27 -2.11
CA ALA A 126 -6.69 13.55 -0.68
C ALA A 126 -6.24 12.31 0.10
N CYS A 127 -5.36 12.53 1.08
CA CYS A 127 -4.81 11.51 1.97
C CYS A 127 -4.77 12.01 3.41
N ARG A 128 -4.71 11.08 4.35
CA ARG A 128 -4.46 11.38 5.76
C ARG A 128 -2.97 11.65 5.92
N LEU A 129 -2.66 12.74 6.62
CA LEU A 129 -1.32 13.09 7.06
C LEU A 129 -1.26 12.93 8.58
N ALA A 130 -0.25 12.23 9.09
CA ALA A 130 -0.01 12.16 10.51
C ALA A 130 1.47 12.40 10.81
N VAL A 131 1.74 13.24 11.80
CA VAL A 131 3.07 13.51 12.30
C VAL A 131 3.14 13.09 13.75
N HIS A 132 4.13 12.28 14.09
CA HIS A 132 4.41 11.84 15.45
C HIS A 132 5.81 12.32 15.83
N GLY A 133 5.88 13.29 16.74
CA GLY A 133 7.11 13.69 17.42
C GLY A 133 7.33 12.88 18.69
N ALA A 134 8.24 13.36 19.55
CA ALA A 134 8.56 12.69 20.82
C ALA A 134 7.38 12.73 21.81
N ASP A 135 6.80 13.93 22.01
CA ASP A 135 5.75 14.17 23.02
C ASP A 135 4.42 14.65 22.41
N GLU A 136 4.41 14.91 21.11
CA GLU A 136 3.29 15.54 20.40
C GLU A 136 2.98 14.81 19.10
N SER A 137 1.69 14.76 18.74
CA SER A 137 1.23 14.18 17.49
C SER A 137 0.09 14.99 16.91
N VAL A 138 0.09 15.14 15.58
CA VAL A 138 -0.99 15.78 14.84
C VAL A 138 -1.53 14.84 13.77
N HIS A 139 -2.84 14.87 13.61
CA HIS A 139 -3.53 14.23 12.50
C HIS A 139 -4.21 15.30 11.65
N ALA A 140 -3.95 15.26 10.36
CA ALA A 140 -4.39 16.22 9.38
C ALA A 140 -4.77 15.53 8.07
N ARG A 141 -5.23 16.33 7.12
CA ARG A 141 -5.46 15.89 5.75
C ARG A 141 -4.55 16.70 4.84
N LEU A 142 -4.03 16.01 3.83
CA LEU A 142 -3.30 16.59 2.72
C LEU A 142 -4.10 16.36 1.45
N ALA A 143 -4.41 17.43 0.74
CA ALA A 143 -4.92 17.36 -0.62
C ALA A 143 -3.94 18.05 -1.58
N CYS A 144 -3.76 17.45 -2.76
CA CYS A 144 -2.94 18.01 -3.84
C CYS A 144 -3.33 17.33 -5.16
N ASP A 145 -2.80 17.81 -6.28
CA ASP A 145 -2.95 17.07 -7.53
C ASP A 145 -2.19 15.73 -7.49
N ALA A 146 -2.64 14.76 -8.27
CA ALA A 146 -2.05 13.42 -8.27
C ALA A 146 -0.56 13.43 -8.67
N GLN A 147 -0.13 14.36 -9.53
CA GLN A 147 1.27 14.45 -9.94
C GLN A 147 2.16 15.03 -8.83
N THR A 148 1.64 15.99 -8.06
CA THR A 148 2.30 16.50 -6.84
C THR A 148 2.49 15.40 -5.82
N LEU A 149 1.49 14.54 -5.58
CA LEU A 149 1.66 13.41 -4.66
C LEU A 149 2.73 12.43 -5.16
N VAL A 150 2.76 12.11 -6.45
CA VAL A 150 3.81 11.25 -7.04
C VAL A 150 5.19 11.87 -6.81
N ARG A 151 5.38 13.15 -7.14
CA ARG A 151 6.65 13.86 -6.91
C ARG A 151 7.07 13.85 -5.45
N LEU A 152 6.13 14.09 -4.54
CA LEU A 152 6.37 14.09 -3.10
C LEU A 152 6.83 12.72 -2.59
N LEU A 153 6.19 11.64 -3.06
CA LEU A 153 6.55 10.27 -2.70
C LEU A 153 7.84 9.77 -3.38
N ASP A 154 8.24 10.35 -4.51
CA ASP A 154 9.47 10.01 -5.22
C ASP A 154 10.70 10.82 -4.74
N ALA A 155 10.49 12.01 -4.17
CA ALA A 155 11.57 12.93 -3.80
C ALA A 155 12.44 12.46 -2.61
N LEU A 156 11.92 11.57 -1.77
CA LEU A 156 12.60 11.01 -0.60
C LEU A 156 12.37 9.50 -0.49
N PRO A 157 13.20 8.76 0.26
CA PRO A 157 13.07 7.31 0.41
C PRO A 157 11.95 6.91 1.40
N TRP A 158 10.69 7.16 1.00
CA TRP A 158 9.51 6.80 1.79
C TRP A 158 9.40 5.27 1.97
N GLN A 159 9.26 4.84 3.22
CA GLN A 159 9.02 3.45 3.57
C GLN A 159 7.54 3.11 3.44
N ALA A 160 7.21 1.89 3.03
CA ALA A 160 5.83 1.43 2.97
C ALA A 160 5.30 1.15 4.39
N ILE A 161 4.02 1.45 4.63
CA ILE A 161 3.31 0.93 5.82
C ILE A 161 2.95 -0.53 5.54
N GLU A 162 3.74 -1.44 6.09
CA GLU A 162 3.51 -2.88 5.99
C GLU A 162 2.37 -3.31 6.93
N GLN A 163 1.55 -4.26 6.48
CA GLN A 163 0.65 -5.02 7.35
C GLN A 163 1.16 -6.45 7.39
N PRO A 164 1.47 -7.01 8.58
CA PRO A 164 1.78 -8.42 8.68
C PRO A 164 0.57 -9.21 8.16
N LEU A 165 0.83 -10.23 7.34
CA LEU A 165 -0.21 -11.19 6.97
C LEU A 165 -0.72 -11.82 8.26
N PRO A 166 -2.05 -11.99 8.43
CA PRO A 166 -2.59 -12.74 9.55
C PRO A 166 -1.92 -14.11 9.64
N GLU A 167 -1.57 -14.55 10.84
CA GLU A 167 -0.94 -15.88 11.05
C GLU A 167 -1.84 -17.02 10.55
N ASP A 168 -3.15 -16.79 10.53
CA ASP A 168 -4.19 -17.70 10.09
C ASP A 168 -4.59 -17.53 8.61
N TRP A 169 -3.84 -16.75 7.82
CA TRP A 169 -4.14 -16.54 6.40
C TRP A 169 -4.13 -17.89 5.64
N PRO A 170 -5.28 -18.37 5.13
CA PRO A 170 -5.34 -19.68 4.52
C PRO A 170 -4.64 -19.67 3.16
N LEU A 171 -3.70 -20.59 2.96
CA LEU A 171 -3.05 -20.85 1.68
C LEU A 171 -3.65 -22.14 1.07
N PRO A 172 -4.62 -22.04 0.14
CA PRO A 172 -5.17 -23.23 -0.51
C PRO A 172 -4.13 -23.81 -1.46
N ILE A 173 -3.74 -25.06 -1.22
CA ILE A 173 -2.79 -25.79 -2.07
C ILE A 173 -3.53 -26.99 -2.66
N PRO A 174 -3.67 -27.07 -4.00
CA PRO A 174 -4.31 -28.21 -4.63
C PRO A 174 -3.44 -29.46 -4.51
N LEU A 175 -4.06 -30.59 -4.18
CA LEU A 175 -3.43 -31.90 -4.24
C LEU A 175 -3.53 -32.44 -5.68
N LEU A 176 -2.44 -32.36 -6.44
CA LEU A 176 -2.38 -32.89 -7.81
C LEU A 176 -2.16 -34.40 -7.77
N LEU A 177 -3.13 -35.18 -8.24
CA LEU A 177 -3.03 -36.65 -8.28
C LEU A 177 -2.21 -37.16 -9.48
N GLY A 178 -2.22 -36.41 -10.57
CA GLY A 178 -1.49 -36.74 -11.79
C GLY A 178 -1.82 -35.79 -12.94
N GLU A 179 -1.13 -36.01 -14.05
CA GLU A 179 -1.26 -35.24 -15.28
C GLU A 179 -1.65 -36.16 -16.44
N LEU A 180 -2.47 -35.64 -17.34
CA LEU A 180 -2.84 -36.30 -18.58
C LEU A 180 -3.02 -35.27 -19.69
N SER A 181 -2.78 -35.72 -20.91
CA SER A 181 -2.95 -34.91 -22.12
C SER A 181 -4.06 -35.51 -22.96
N LEU A 182 -5.06 -34.71 -23.29
CA LEU A 182 -6.16 -35.08 -24.18
C LEU A 182 -6.20 -34.12 -25.36
N THR A 183 -6.52 -34.64 -26.53
CA THR A 183 -6.92 -33.81 -27.66
C THR A 183 -8.27 -33.16 -27.39
N LEU A 184 -8.57 -32.07 -28.09
CA LEU A 184 -9.84 -31.37 -27.97
C LEU A 184 -11.05 -32.27 -28.29
N ASN A 185 -10.89 -33.21 -29.23
CA ASN A 185 -11.95 -34.14 -29.59
C ASN A 185 -12.21 -35.17 -28.47
N GLU A 186 -11.16 -35.71 -27.84
CA GLU A 186 -11.29 -36.63 -26.72
C GLU A 186 -11.96 -35.95 -25.53
N LEU A 187 -11.52 -34.72 -25.19
CA LEU A 187 -12.12 -33.93 -24.11
C LEU A 187 -13.62 -33.69 -24.33
N ARG A 188 -14.02 -33.40 -25.57
CA ARG A 188 -15.44 -33.21 -25.94
C ARG A 188 -16.26 -34.49 -25.92
N SER A 189 -15.61 -35.64 -26.06
CA SER A 189 -16.28 -36.94 -26.10
C SER A 189 -16.54 -37.54 -24.72
N LEU A 190 -15.96 -36.98 -23.66
CA LEU A 190 -16.06 -37.50 -22.29
C LEU A 190 -17.50 -37.52 -21.78
N ARG A 191 -17.84 -38.61 -21.11
CA ARG A 191 -19.15 -38.86 -20.48
C ARG A 191 -18.97 -39.25 -19.01
N PRO A 192 -19.96 -38.98 -18.14
CA PRO A 192 -19.96 -39.48 -16.78
C PRO A 192 -19.78 -41.01 -16.77
N GLY A 193 -18.81 -41.49 -16.01
CA GLY A 193 -18.44 -42.91 -15.94
C GLY A 193 -17.20 -43.30 -16.75
N ASP A 194 -16.69 -42.41 -17.61
CA ASP A 194 -15.42 -42.64 -18.30
C ASP A 194 -14.25 -42.67 -17.30
N VAL A 195 -13.29 -43.57 -17.53
CA VAL A 195 -12.10 -43.72 -16.71
C VAL A 195 -10.93 -43.04 -17.40
N LEU A 196 -10.34 -42.04 -16.72
CA LEU A 196 -9.15 -41.35 -17.19
C LEU A 196 -7.92 -41.89 -16.46
N LEU A 197 -6.93 -42.33 -17.23
CA LEU A 197 -5.65 -42.77 -16.70
C LEU A 197 -4.63 -41.63 -16.84
N PRO A 198 -4.00 -41.19 -15.75
CA PRO A 198 -2.96 -40.18 -15.81
C PRO A 198 -1.77 -40.70 -16.61
N GLY A 199 -1.26 -39.89 -17.55
CA GLY A 199 0.00 -40.16 -18.23
C GLY A 199 1.20 -40.08 -17.26
N ARG A 200 1.07 -39.25 -16.23
CA ARG A 200 2.01 -39.17 -15.10
C ARG A 200 1.22 -39.18 -13.79
N ALA A 201 1.32 -40.25 -13.02
CA ALA A 201 0.72 -40.33 -11.69
C ALA A 201 1.71 -39.79 -10.64
N TYR A 202 1.22 -38.96 -9.72
CA TYR A 202 2.01 -38.48 -8.58
C TYR A 202 1.79 -39.32 -7.31
N PHE A 203 0.74 -40.13 -7.29
CA PHE A 203 0.38 -41.03 -6.20
C PHE A 203 0.18 -42.45 -6.72
N ASP A 204 0.54 -43.43 -5.90
CA ASP A 204 0.18 -44.82 -6.10
C ASP A 204 -1.21 -45.14 -5.51
N CYS A 205 -1.69 -46.36 -5.77
CA CYS A 205 -2.97 -46.82 -5.24
C CYS A 205 -2.96 -47.07 -3.72
N ALA A 206 -1.78 -47.08 -3.09
CA ALA A 206 -1.63 -47.18 -1.65
C ALA A 206 -1.66 -45.81 -0.95
N GLY A 207 -1.70 -44.71 -1.71
CA GLY A 207 -1.72 -43.34 -1.19
C GLY A 207 -0.34 -42.73 -0.96
N HIS A 208 0.74 -43.39 -1.38
CA HIS A 208 2.08 -42.80 -1.34
C HIS A 208 2.35 -42.02 -2.61
N GLY A 209 2.96 -40.85 -2.47
CA GLY A 209 3.22 -40.00 -3.62
C GLY A 209 4.20 -38.88 -3.35
N VAL A 210 4.25 -37.97 -4.31
CA VAL A 210 5.00 -36.73 -4.23
C VAL A 210 4.06 -35.53 -4.35
N MET A 211 4.31 -34.49 -3.56
CA MET A 211 3.57 -33.24 -3.62
C MET A 211 4.54 -32.07 -3.76
N HIS A 212 4.22 -31.14 -4.65
CA HIS A 212 4.99 -29.93 -4.86
C HIS A 212 4.37 -28.78 -4.06
N LEU A 213 5.15 -28.23 -3.14
CA LEU A 213 4.79 -27.06 -2.33
C LEU A 213 5.76 -25.92 -2.69
N ALA A 214 5.28 -24.95 -3.47
CA ALA A 214 6.13 -23.90 -4.05
C ALA A 214 7.34 -24.52 -4.79
N THR A 215 8.56 -24.22 -4.34
CA THR A 215 9.79 -24.74 -4.94
C THR A 215 10.27 -26.07 -4.35
N GLN A 216 9.54 -26.63 -3.38
CA GLN A 216 9.92 -27.85 -2.67
C GLN A 216 9.11 -29.05 -3.14
N THR A 217 9.75 -30.22 -3.14
CA THR A 217 9.10 -31.49 -3.41
C THR A 217 9.10 -32.33 -2.13
N TRP A 218 7.95 -32.89 -1.79
CA TRP A 218 7.74 -33.63 -0.56
C TRP A 218 7.27 -35.05 -0.87
N ARG A 219 7.86 -36.05 -0.21
CA ARG A 219 7.22 -37.37 -0.14
C ARG A 219 6.07 -37.31 0.83
N VAL A 220 4.93 -37.81 0.37
CA VAL A 220 3.69 -37.76 1.12
C VAL A 220 3.03 -39.13 1.20
N ALA A 221 2.25 -39.32 2.25
CA ALA A 221 1.33 -40.43 2.39
C ALA A 221 -0.07 -39.87 2.63
N THR A 222 -1.09 -40.44 2.01
CA THR A 222 -2.48 -40.08 2.27
C THR A 222 -3.12 -41.03 3.27
N GLY A 223 -4.01 -40.48 4.08
CA GLY A 223 -4.82 -41.24 5.04
C GLY A 223 -6.23 -40.69 5.04
N VAL A 224 -7.19 -41.50 5.48
CA VAL A 224 -8.58 -41.07 5.64
C VAL A 224 -8.96 -41.21 7.10
N ALA A 225 -9.47 -40.13 7.68
CA ALA A 225 -10.08 -40.15 9.00
C ALA A 225 -11.33 -39.27 8.99
N ASN A 226 -12.43 -39.76 9.57
CA ASN A 226 -13.71 -39.02 9.64
C ASN A 226 -14.16 -38.46 8.27
N ASP A 227 -14.16 -39.29 7.22
CA ASP A 227 -14.47 -38.91 5.83
C ASP A 227 -13.64 -37.75 5.25
N THR A 228 -12.53 -37.43 5.90
CA THR A 228 -11.60 -36.37 5.48
C THR A 228 -10.30 -37.00 5.01
N LEU A 229 -9.86 -36.61 3.81
CA LEU A 229 -8.55 -36.97 3.28
C LEU A 229 -7.48 -36.11 3.96
N PHE A 230 -6.51 -36.76 4.60
CA PHE A 230 -5.33 -36.14 5.15
C PHE A 230 -4.12 -36.48 4.30
N VAL A 231 -3.22 -35.51 4.16
CA VAL A 231 -1.92 -35.68 3.51
C VAL A 231 -0.86 -35.47 4.57
N GLN A 232 -0.05 -36.49 4.82
CA GLN A 232 1.08 -36.42 5.72
C GLN A 232 2.34 -36.11 4.91
N LEU A 233 2.97 -34.98 5.21
CA LEU A 233 4.29 -34.59 4.72
C LEU A 233 5.36 -35.37 5.51
N ASN A 234 6.10 -36.26 4.86
CA ASN A 234 7.05 -37.14 5.54
C ASN A 234 8.47 -36.54 5.58
N HIS A 235 9.05 -36.27 4.41
CA HIS A 235 10.33 -35.58 4.29
C HIS A 235 10.44 -34.85 2.94
N GLU A 236 11.24 -33.80 2.92
CA GLU A 236 11.59 -33.02 1.73
C GLU A 236 12.56 -33.82 0.86
N GLU A 237 12.25 -33.95 -0.43
CA GLU A 237 13.20 -34.46 -1.41
C GLU A 237 14.05 -33.30 -1.91
N THR A 238 15.34 -33.33 -1.60
CA THR A 238 16.32 -32.54 -2.32
C THR A 238 16.47 -33.16 -3.71
N LEU A 239 15.98 -32.48 -4.74
CA LEU A 239 16.35 -32.76 -6.12
C LEU A 239 17.88 -32.63 -6.21
N HIS A 240 18.58 -33.77 -6.22
CA HIS A 240 19.97 -33.80 -6.62
C HIS A 240 19.99 -33.47 -8.12
N ASP A 241 20.48 -32.28 -8.46
CA ASP A 241 20.87 -31.97 -9.83
C ASP A 241 21.92 -33.01 -10.26
N GLY A 242 21.56 -33.86 -11.23
CA GLY A 242 22.49 -34.85 -11.77
C GLY A 242 21.84 -35.99 -12.54
N GLN A 243 21.38 -35.72 -13.77
CA GLN A 243 21.87 -36.32 -15.03
C GLN A 243 21.03 -35.91 -16.23
#